data_AF-A0A3C0NCJ5-F1
#
_entry.id   AF-A0A3C0NCJ5-F1
#
_cell.length_a   1.000
_cell.length_b   1.000
_cell.length_c   1.000
_cell.angle_alpha   90.00
_cell.angle_beta   90.00
_cell.angle_gamma   90.00
#
_symmetry.space_group_name_H-M   'P 1'
#
loop_
_entity.id
_entity.type
_entity.pdbx_description
1 polymer ?
#
loop_
_entity_poly.entity_id
_entity_poly.type
_entity_poly.pdbx_seq_one_letter_code
_entity_poly.pdbx_strand_id
1 'polypeptide(L)' 'PLPTPYSLLFEVEDTGPGIAPEEMDILFKAFVQTESGRRTLEGTGLGLPISR' A
#
# COMPACT_ATOMS: atom_id res chain seq x y z
N PRO A 1 30.15 -8.49 23.32
CA PRO A 1 29.20 -8.87 22.26
C PRO A 1 28.62 -7.59 21.64
N LEU A 2 28.61 -7.46 20.31
CA LEU A 2 27.93 -6.34 19.66
C LEU A 2 26.41 -6.49 19.90
N PRO A 3 25.67 -5.39 20.13
CA PRO A 3 24.23 -5.47 20.25
C PRO A 3 23.64 -6.06 18.96
N THR A 4 22.85 -7.11 19.09
CA THR A 4 22.03 -7.60 17.99
C THR A 4 21.03 -6.52 17.61
N PRO A 5 20.93 -6.13 16.32
CA PRO A 5 19.90 -5.19 15.91
C PRO A 5 18.53 -5.78 16.21
N TYR A 6 17.68 -4.99 16.86
CA TYR A 6 16.28 -5.33 17.05
C TYR A 6 15.50 -4.95 15.79
N SER A 7 14.67 -5.87 15.30
CA SER A 7 13.75 -5.62 14.20
C SER A 7 12.32 -5.58 14.72
N LEU A 8 11.57 -4.57 14.32
CA LEU A 8 10.13 -4.49 14.55
C LEU A 8 9.42 -4.78 13.23
N LEU A 9 8.47 -5.71 13.25
CA LEU A 9 7.60 -6.03 12.12
C LEU A 9 6.20 -5.50 12.44
N PHE A 10 5.62 -4.77 11.50
CA PHE A 10 4.23 -4.33 11.56
C PHE A 10 3.47 -4.99 10.41
N GLU A 11 2.23 -5.40 10.69
CA GLU A 11 1.32 -5.99 9.73
C GLU A 11 -0.02 -5.25 9.81
N VAL A 12 -0.65 -5.03 8.66
CA VAL A 12 -1.96 -4.38 8.54
C VAL A 12 -2.83 -5.27 7.67
N GLU A 13 -3.97 -5.70 8.22
CA GLU A 13 -5.00 -6.47 7.52
C GLU A 13 -6.26 -5.62 7.37
N ASP A 14 -6.91 -5.71 6.20
CA ASP A 14 -8.16 -5.05 5.87
C ASP A 14 -9.19 -6.08 5.40
N THR A 15 -10.47 -5.83 5.65
CA THR A 15 -11.59 -6.71 5.25
C THR A 15 -12.31 -6.22 3.98
N GLY A 16 -11.70 -5.30 3.24
CA GLY A 16 -12.25 -4.72 2.02
C GLY A 16 -12.25 -5.69 0.83
N PRO A 17 -12.58 -5.21 -0.38
CA PRO A 17 -12.74 -6.03 -1.57
C PRO A 17 -11.45 -6.71 -2.07
N GLY A 18 -10.31 -6.44 -1.44
CA GLY A 18 -9.00 -6.87 -1.90
C GLY A 18 -8.50 -6.04 -3.09
N ILE A 19 -7.40 -6.53 -3.68
CA ILE A 19 -6.70 -5.91 -4.80
C ILE A 19 -6.47 -6.99 -5.85
N ALA A 20 -6.79 -6.71 -7.12
CA ALA A 20 -6.56 -7.66 -8.20
C ALA A 20 -5.05 -7.91 -8.39
N PRO A 21 -4.59 -9.15 -8.66
CA PRO A 21 -3.16 -9.46 -8.80
C PRO A 21 -2.42 -8.57 -9.81
N GLU A 22 -3.05 -8.27 -10.94
CA GLU A 22 -2.55 -7.39 -11.99
C GLU A 22 -2.39 -5.91 -11.57
N GLU A 23 -3.03 -5.51 -10.48
CA GLU A 23 -2.91 -4.16 -9.91
C GLU A 23 -1.84 -4.07 -8.80
N MET A 24 -1.23 -5.19 -8.39
CA MET A 24 -0.23 -5.20 -7.31
C MET A 24 1.01 -4.36 -7.67
N ASP A 25 1.46 -4.46 -8.92
CA ASP A 25 2.65 -3.77 -9.43
C ASP A 25 2.50 -2.25 -9.53
N ILE A 26 1.27 -1.73 -9.40
CA ILE A 26 0.97 -0.31 -9.53
C ILE A 26 0.69 0.40 -8.20
N LEU A 27 0.53 -0.34 -7.09
CA LEU A 27 0.12 0.22 -5.79
C LEU A 27 1.01 1.34 -5.28
N PHE A 28 2.30 1.27 -5.54
CA PHE A 28 3.30 2.25 -5.10
C PHE A 28 3.70 3.25 -6.19
N LYS A 29 2.97 3.31 -7.31
CA LYS A 29 3.19 4.33 -8.35
C LYS A 29 2.44 5.61 -8.00
N ALA A 30 3.14 6.74 -8.05
CA ALA A 30 2.55 8.04 -7.77
C ALA A 30 1.43 8.38 -8.77
N PHE A 31 0.35 8.96 -8.26
CA PHE A 31 -0.83 9.36 -9.03
C PHE A 31 -1.59 8.20 -9.69
N VAL A 32 -1.31 6.96 -9.26
CA VAL A 32 -2.03 5.77 -9.72
C VAL A 32 -2.95 5.26 -8.62
N GLN A 33 -4.13 4.78 -9.02
CA GLN A 33 -5.13 4.20 -8.13
C GLN A 33 -5.67 2.91 -8.74
N THR A 34 -5.91 1.91 -7.89
CA THR A 34 -6.61 0.68 -8.29
C THR A 34 -8.05 0.99 -8.70
N GLU A 35 -8.74 0.02 -9.32
CA GLU A 35 -10.15 0.17 -9.66
C GLU A 35 -11.00 0.56 -8.43
N SER A 36 -10.78 -0.10 -7.29
CA SER A 36 -11.46 0.20 -6.02
C SER A 36 -11.26 1.65 -5.57
N GLY A 37 -10.05 2.19 -5.70
CA GLY A 37 -9.75 3.59 -5.37
C GLY A 37 -10.37 4.59 -6.35
N ARG A 38 -10.47 4.23 -7.65
CA ARG A 38 -11.13 5.08 -8.65
C ARG A 38 -12.65 5.16 -8.45
N ARG A 39 -13.27 4.10 -7.92
CA ARG A 39 -14.72 4.06 -7.63
C ARG A 39 -15.14 5.06 -6.55
N THR A 40 -14.24 5.46 -5.64
CA THR A 40 -14.55 6.48 -4.64
C THR A 40 -14.48 7.90 -5.19
N LEU A 41 -13.88 8.11 -6.37
CA LEU A 41 -13.66 9.43 -7.01
C LEU A 41 -12.92 10.44 -6.12
N GLU A 42 -12.17 9.95 -5.14
CA GLU A 42 -11.45 10.74 -4.16
C GLU A 42 -9.97 10.35 -4.10
N GLY A 43 -9.14 11.26 -3.59
CA GLY A 43 -7.71 11.03 -3.37
C GLY A 43 -6.84 11.23 -4.60
N THR A 44 -5.55 11.45 -4.35
CA THR A 44 -4.54 11.76 -5.39
C THR A 44 -3.71 10.56 -5.82
N GLY A 45 -3.93 9.37 -5.23
CA GLY A 45 -3.08 8.20 -5.44
C GLY A 45 -1.66 8.35 -4.86
N LEU A 46 -1.46 9.19 -3.84
CA LEU A 46 -0.15 9.43 -3.22
C LEU A 46 0.08 8.72 -1.89
N GLY A 47 -0.97 8.14 -1.26
CA GLY A 47 -0.85 7.52 0.07
C GLY A 47 0.20 6.41 0.15
N LEU A 48 0.01 5.32 -0.62
CA LEU A 48 0.95 4.19 -0.62
C LEU A 48 2.37 4.57 -1.10
N PRO A 49 2.55 5.35 -2.19
CA PRO A 49 3.88 5.80 -2.61
C PRO A 49 4.67 6.56 -1.52
N ILE A 50 3.98 7.34 -0.67
CA ILE A 50 4.62 8.10 0.43
C ILE A 50 4.96 7.21 1.63
N SER A 51 4.16 6.16 1.88
CA SER A 51 4.37 5.25 3.01
C SER A 51 5.57 4.30 2.87
N ARG A 52 6.24 4.28 1.70
CA ARG A 52 7.42 3.45 1.44
C ARG A 52 8.72 4.18 1.76
#